data_AF-A0A6B0ZCS4-F1
#
_entry.id   AF-A0A6B0ZCS4-F1
#
_cell.length_a   1.000
_cell.length_b   1.000
_cell.length_c   1.000
_cell.angle_alpha   90.00
_cell.angle_beta   90.00
_cell.angle_gamma   90.00
#
_symmetry.space_group_name_H-M   'P 1'
#
loop_
_entity.id
_entity.type
_entity.pdbx_description
1 polymer ?
#
loop_
_entity_poly.entity_id
_entity_poly.type
_entity_poly.pdbx_seq_one_letter_code
_entity_poly.pdbx_strand_id
1 'polypeptide(L)' 'MLAYMIRTTVKLPEELDARLRHEAQRRGITISELTREAIDSHLGPRRRLGAAAAGRSGRADVSERIEEILASEVPLSH' A
#
# COMPACT_ATOMS: atom_id res chain seq x y z
N MET A 1 -8.25 12.57 19.28
CA MET A 1 -8.17 13.84 18.53
C MET A 1 -9.43 13.90 17.67
N LEU A 2 -10.35 14.84 17.93
CA LEU A 2 -11.55 14.96 17.10
C LEU A 2 -11.08 15.23 15.66
N ALA A 3 -11.38 14.33 14.73
CA ALA A 3 -11.04 14.51 13.32
C ALA A 3 -11.97 15.59 12.74
N TYR A 4 -11.57 16.86 12.88
CA TYR A 4 -12.32 17.96 12.28
C TYR A 4 -12.01 18.00 10.78
N MET A 5 -13.01 17.74 9.95
CA MET A 5 -12.87 17.85 8.49
C MET A 5 -13.07 19.30 8.05
N ILE A 6 -12.13 19.82 7.26
CA ILE A 6 -12.20 21.18 6.69
C ILE A 6 -12.75 21.09 5.26
N ARG A 7 -13.75 21.92 4.95
CA ARG A 7 -14.30 22.03 3.58
C ARG A 7 -13.44 22.97 2.74
N THR A 8 -12.88 22.45 1.65
CA THR A 8 -12.11 23.22 0.67
C THR A 8 -12.81 23.17 -0.69
N THR A 9 -13.00 24.32 -1.33
CA THR A 9 -13.54 24.41 -2.70
C THR A 9 -12.39 24.64 -3.67
N VAL A 10 -12.22 23.73 -4.63
CA VAL A 10 -11.19 23.81 -5.68
C VAL A 10 -11.87 23.87 -7.06
N LYS A 11 -11.28 24.62 -8.00
CA LYS A 11 -11.72 24.62 -9.40
C LYS A 11 -11.00 23.49 -10.13
N LEU A 12 -11.75 22.69 -10.87
CA LEU A 12 -11.23 21.58 -11.67
C LEU A 12 -11.60 21.81 -13.14
N PRO A 13 -10.73 21.44 -14.09
CA PRO A 13 -11.11 21.33 -15.50
C PRO A 13 -12.30 20.37 -15.65
N GLU A 14 -13.20 20.66 -16.59
CA GLU A 14 -14.42 19.87 -16.82
C GLU A 14 -14.11 18.40 -17.12
N GLU A 15 -13.12 18.14 -17.97
CA GLU A 15 -12.67 16.78 -18.29
C GLU A 15 -12.19 16.00 -17.05
N LEU A 16 -11.57 16.69 -16.10
CA LEU A 16 -11.10 16.09 -14.86
C LEU A 16 -12.29 15.77 -13.94
N ASP A 17 -13.28 16.67 -13.84
CA ASP A 17 -14.52 16.41 -13.09
C ASP A 17 -15.28 15.21 -13.64
N ALA A 18 -15.41 15.11 -14.97
CA ALA A 18 -16.07 13.98 -15.64
C ALA A 18 -15.40 12.64 -15.32
N ARG A 19 -14.06 12.59 -15.40
CA ARG A 19 -13.28 11.40 -15.05
C ARG A 19 -13.42 11.05 -13.56
N LEU A 20 -13.43 12.05 -12.70
CA LEU A 20 -13.52 11.86 -11.25
C LEU A 20 -14.90 11.31 -10.84
N ARG A 21 -15.98 11.80 -11.46
CA ARG A 21 -17.33 11.24 -11.28
C ARG A 21 -17.42 9.79 -11.74
N HIS A 22 -16.89 9.50 -12.93
CA HIS A 22 -16.90 8.15 -13.47
C HIS A 22 -16.15 7.17 -12.56
N GLU A 23 -14.98 7.54 -12.06
CA GLU A 23 -14.19 6.68 -11.17
C GLU A 23 -14.86 6.49 -9.81
N ALA A 24 -15.46 7.54 -9.25
CA ALA A 24 -16.21 7.46 -8.00
C ALA A 24 -17.42 6.50 -8.14
N GLN A 25 -18.17 6.62 -9.25
CA GLN A 25 -19.27 5.72 -9.57
C GLN A 25 -18.80 4.27 -9.76
N ARG A 26 -17.71 4.07 -10.52
CA ARG A 26 -17.12 2.75 -10.76
C ARG A 26 -16.69 2.05 -9.46
N ARG A 27 -16.18 2.80 -8.49
CA ARG A 27 -15.75 2.29 -7.18
C ARG A 27 -16.87 2.23 -6.14
N GLY A 28 -18.04 2.84 -6.41
CA GLY A 28 -19.13 2.93 -5.46
C GLY A 28 -18.83 3.84 -4.25
N ILE A 29 -17.94 4.83 -4.40
CA ILE A 29 -17.54 5.75 -3.33
C ILE A 29 -17.89 7.20 -3.69
N THR A 30 -17.79 8.10 -2.71
CA THR A 30 -18.06 9.53 -2.97
C THR A 30 -16.87 10.22 -3.66
N ILE A 31 -17.16 11.28 -4.43
CA ILE A 31 -16.15 12.18 -5.01
C ILE A 31 -15.20 12.71 -3.92
N SER A 32 -15.75 13.10 -2.77
CA SER A 32 -14.96 13.61 -1.64
C SER A 32 -14.02 12.55 -1.06
N GLU A 33 -14.42 11.29 -1.03
CA GLU A 33 -13.60 10.17 -0.57
C GLU A 33 -12.48 9.86 -1.55
N LEU A 34 -12.81 9.71 -2.84
CA LEU A 34 -11.81 9.53 -3.90
C LEU A 34 -10.79 10.69 -3.91
N THR A 35 -11.25 11.92 -3.71
CA THR A 35 -10.38 13.10 -3.65
C THR A 35 -9.44 13.04 -2.45
N ARG A 36 -9.93 12.63 -1.27
CA ARG A 36 -9.08 12.45 -0.09
C ARG A 36 -8.03 11.36 -0.32
N GLU A 37 -8.42 10.21 -0.89
CA GLU A 37 -7.48 9.14 -1.22
C GLU A 37 -6.40 9.60 -2.20
N ALA A 38 -6.78 10.37 -3.24
CA ALA A 38 -5.83 10.88 -4.21
C ALA A 38 -4.84 11.87 -3.58
N ILE A 39 -5.32 12.78 -2.73
CA ILE A 39 -4.49 13.75 -2.01
C ILE A 39 -3.56 13.03 -1.03
N ASP A 40 -4.08 12.08 -0.25
CA ASP A 40 -3.28 11.30 0.70
C ASP A 40 -2.25 10.42 -0.02
N SER A 41 -2.59 9.83 -1.17
CA SER A 41 -1.62 9.09 -1.96
C SER A 41 -0.53 10.00 -2.57
N HIS A 42 -0.84 11.27 -2.84
CA HIS A 42 0.10 12.22 -3.45
C HIS A 42 1.01 12.90 -2.41
N LEU A 43 0.45 13.25 -1.25
CA LEU A 43 1.13 14.02 -0.20
C LEU A 43 1.52 13.17 1.02
N GLY A 44 0.90 12.01 1.18
CA GLY A 44 1.15 11.11 2.29
C GLY A 44 2.57 10.57 2.30
N PRO A 45 3.05 10.09 3.46
CA PRO A 45 4.38 9.53 3.57
C PRO A 45 4.49 8.35 2.59
N ARG A 46 5.46 8.41 1.66
CA ARG A 46 5.78 7.25 0.81
C ARG A 46 5.98 6.06 1.72
N ARG A 47 5.13 5.04 1.58
CA ARG A 47 5.21 3.79 2.34
C ARG A 47 6.58 3.17 2.07
N ARG A 48 7.55 3.41 2.96
CA ARG A 48 8.83 2.71 2.94
C ARG A 48 8.50 1.26 3.21
N LEU A 49 8.65 0.40 2.20
CA LEU A 49 8.63 -1.03 2.40
C LEU A 49 9.84 -1.37 3.28
N GLY A 50 9.65 -1.41 4.60
CA GLY A 50 10.69 -1.82 5.56
C GLY A 50 11.16 -3.26 5.36
N ALA A 51 10.47 -4.00 4.50
CA ALA A 51 10.80 -5.37 4.08
C ALA A 51 11.48 -5.44 2.71
N ALA A 52 11.88 -4.32 2.09
CA ALA A 52 12.74 -4.39 0.92
C ALA A 52 14.05 -5.10 1.33
N ALA A 53 14.26 -6.33 0.84
CA ALA A 53 15.32 -7.24 1.25
C ALA A 53 15.15 -7.96 2.61
N ALA A 54 14.00 -7.91 3.27
CA ALA A 54 13.71 -8.82 4.39
C ALA A 54 13.55 -10.25 3.84
N GLY A 55 14.63 -11.03 3.92
CA GLY A 55 14.76 -12.34 3.28
C GLY A 55 15.91 -12.42 2.27
N ARG A 56 16.64 -11.32 2.01
CA ARG A 56 17.87 -11.37 1.21
C ARG A 56 19.00 -11.98 2.06
N SER A 57 19.05 -13.31 2.08
CA SER A 57 20.09 -14.11 2.76
C SER A 57 21.48 -13.99 2.11
N GLY A 58 21.58 -13.36 0.92
CA GLY A 58 22.78 -13.33 0.09
C GLY A 58 23.07 -14.65 -0.65
N ARG A 59 22.20 -15.65 -0.47
CA ARG A 59 22.32 -16.99 -1.05
C ARG A 59 21.11 -17.27 -1.95
N ALA A 60 21.37 -17.82 -3.13
CA ALA A 60 20.33 -18.09 -4.13
C ALA A 60 19.67 -19.48 -3.95
N ASP A 61 20.29 -20.37 -3.17
CA ASP A 61 19.94 -21.80 -3.03
C ASP A 61 19.14 -22.12 -1.76
N VAL A 62 18.82 -21.12 -0.93
CA VAL A 62 18.16 -21.34 0.37
C VAL A 62 16.80 -22.02 0.23
N SER A 63 16.05 -21.71 -0.82
CA SER A 63 14.75 -22.37 -1.09
C SER A 63 14.90 -23.82 -1.49
N GLU A 64 15.98 -24.17 -2.18
CA GLU A 64 16.26 -25.54 -2.65
C GLU A 64 16.77 -26.44 -1.51
N ARG A 65 17.43 -25.82 -0.52
CA ARG A 65 18.08 -26.52 0.60
C ARG A 65 17.31 -26.43 1.92
N ILE A 66 16.04 -26.03 1.87
CA ILE A 66 15.24 -25.75 3.07
C ILE A 66 15.19 -26.94 4.03
N GLU A 67 15.02 -28.16 3.53
CA GLU A 67 14.96 -29.38 4.35
C GLU A 67 16.30 -29.71 5.03
N GLU A 68 17.41 -29.54 4.30
CA GLU A 68 18.77 -29.76 4.84
C GLU A 68 19.07 -28.75 5.97
N ILE A 69 18.74 -27.47 5.73
CA ILE A 69 18.96 -26.39 6.69
C ILE A 69 18.12 -26.64 7.95
N LEU A 70 16.83 -26.96 7.80
CA LEU A 70 15.95 -27.24 8.94
C LEU A 70 16.41 -28.46 9.74
N ALA A 71 16.87 -29.51 9.07
CA ALA A 71 17.41 -30.69 9.73
C ALA A 71 18.69 -30.39 10.53
N SER A 72 19.52 -29.44 10.08
CA SER A 72 20.73 -29.04 10.80
C SER A 72 20.49 -28.05 11.96
N GLU A 73 19.47 -27.21 11.85
CA GLU A 73 19.27 -26.06 12.75
C GLU A 73 18.22 -26.34 13.84
N VAL A 74 17.32 -27.30 13.63
CA VAL A 74 16.29 -27.67 14.61
C VAL A 74 16.74 -28.92 15.38
N PRO A 75 17.07 -28.81 16.68
CA PRO A 75 17.35 -29.99 17.50
C PRO A 75 16.11 -30.88 17.54
N LEU A 76 16.28 -32.16 17.23
CA LEU A 76 15.24 -33.18 17.40
C LEU A 76 14.77 -33.15 18.85
N SER A 77 13.63 -32.48 19.08
CA SER A 77 12.96 -32.46 20.37
C SER A 77 12.25 -33.80 20.51
N HIS A 78 12.75 -34.62 21.43
CA HIS A 78 12.23 -35.96 21.73
C HIS A 78 11.45 -35.97 23.04
#